data_AF-A0A1Z9LPZ7-F1
#
_entry.id   AF-A0A1Z9LPZ7-F1
#
_cell.length_a   1.000
_cell.length_b   1.000
_cell.length_c   1.000
_cell.angle_alpha   90.00
_cell.angle_beta   90.00
_cell.angle_gamma   90.00
#
_symmetry.space_group_name_H-M   'P 1'
#
loop_
_entity.id
_entity.type
_entity.pdbx_description
1 polymer ?
#
loop_
_entity_poly.entity_id
_entity_poly.type
_entity_poly.pdbx_seq_one_letter_code
_entity_poly.pdbx_strand_id
1 'polypeptide(L)' 'MHIDFEPGDYVTNPANKGWGVGQIQSIIGNKVTVNFENIGKQVLNIEIISLEKFNNADKRT' A
#
# COMPACT_ATOMS: atom_id res chain seq x y z
N MET A 1 1.51 -12.88 -11.33
CA MET A 1 1.28 -12.19 -10.06
C MET A 1 -0.13 -11.64 -10.10
N HIS A 2 -1.01 -12.10 -9.23
CA HIS A 2 -2.29 -11.43 -9.02
C HIS A 2 -2.07 -10.30 -8.02
N ILE A 3 -2.52 -9.11 -8.37
CA ILE A 3 -2.50 -7.95 -7.50
C ILE A 3 -3.80 -8.04 -6.71
N ASP A 4 -3.75 -8.51 -5.47
CA ASP A 4 -4.94 -8.62 -4.62
C ASP A 4 -5.27 -7.27 -3.95
N PHE A 5 -5.02 -6.17 -4.64
CA PHE A 5 -5.27 -4.82 -4.16
C PHE A 5 -6.34 -4.13 -4.98
N GLU A 6 -7.13 -3.29 -4.32
CA GLU A 6 -8.10 -2.41 -4.96
C GLU A 6 -7.93 -0.97 -4.45
N PRO A 7 -8.30 0.06 -5.24
CA PRO A 7 -8.40 1.42 -4.75
C PRO A 7 -9.24 1.49 -3.46
N GLY A 8 -8.69 2.11 -2.42
CA GLY A 8 -9.28 2.16 -1.09
C GLY A 8 -8.65 1.22 -0.07
N ASP A 9 -7.98 0.14 -0.52
CA ASP A 9 -7.22 -0.75 0.37
C ASP A 9 -6.12 0.03 1.11
N TYR A 10 -5.92 -0.34 2.37
CA TYR A 10 -4.80 0.15 3.17
C TYR A 10 -3.66 -0.86 3.13
N VAL A 11 -2.43 -0.34 3.05
CA VAL A 11 -1.22 -1.14 2.94
C VAL A 11 -0.07 -0.56 3.76
N THR A 12 0.89 -1.40 4.08
CA THR A 12 2.20 -1.00 4.60
C THR A 12 3.31 -1.50 3.69
N ASN A 13 4.45 -0.82 3.69
CA ASN A 13 5.67 -1.30 3.04
C ASN A 13 6.60 -1.90 4.12
N PRO A 14 6.76 -3.23 4.20
CA PRO A 14 7.59 -3.88 5.24
C PRO A 14 9.06 -3.46 5.19
N ALA A 15 9.57 -3.16 4.00
CA ALA A 15 10.94 -2.68 3.80
C ALA A 15 11.10 -1.20 4.22
N ASN A 16 10.00 -0.45 4.31
CA ASN A 16 9.99 0.98 4.65
C ASN A 16 8.91 1.31 5.67
N LYS A 17 9.00 0.72 6.87
CA LYS A 17 8.02 0.94 7.96
C LYS A 17 7.82 2.41 8.32
N GLY A 18 8.84 3.25 8.12
CA GLY A 18 8.78 4.69 8.38
C GLY A 18 7.84 5.48 7.47
N TRP A 19 7.38 4.90 6.35
CA TRP A 19 6.42 5.56 5.46
C TRP A 19 5.01 5.67 6.08
N GLY A 20 4.72 4.85 7.09
CA GLY A 20 3.41 4.76 7.72
C GLY A 20 2.43 3.89 6.93
N VAL A 21 1.16 3.95 7.31
CA VAL A 21 0.09 3.30 6.55
C VAL A 21 -0.16 4.12 5.28
N GLY A 22 -0.43 3.45 4.17
CA GLY A 22 -0.78 4.08 2.92
C GLY A 22 -2.11 3.58 2.36
N GLN A 23 -2.86 4.46 1.71
CA GLN A 23 -4.07 4.08 0.99
C GLN A 23 -3.79 3.99 -0.51
N ILE A 24 -4.24 2.90 -1.13
CA ILE A 24 -4.16 2.73 -2.58
C ILE A 24 -5.15 3.68 -3.25
N GLN A 25 -4.66 4.54 -4.14
CA GLN A 25 -5.47 5.49 -4.91
C GLN A 25 -5.79 4.98 -6.32
N SER A 26 -4.86 4.26 -6.95
CA SER A 26 -5.06 3.71 -8.29
C SER A 26 -4.09 2.56 -8.58
N ILE A 27 -4.49 1.70 -9.53
CA ILE A 27 -3.71 0.57 -10.00
C ILE A 27 -3.74 0.61 -11.53
N ILE A 28 -2.58 0.66 -12.17
CA ILE A 28 -2.43 0.69 -13.63
C ILE A 28 -1.34 -0.31 -13.99
N GLY A 29 -1.74 -1.50 -14.45
CA GLY A 29 -0.81 -2.60 -14.71
C GLY A 29 -0.07 -3.00 -13.44
N ASN A 30 1.27 -2.99 -13.47
CA ASN A 30 2.15 -3.28 -12.33
C ASN A 30 2.45 -2.05 -11.45
N LYS A 31 1.91 -0.88 -11.78
CA LYS A 31 2.10 0.34 -11.00
C LYS A 31 0.92 0.60 -10.07
N VAL A 32 1.21 0.82 -8.81
CA VAL A 32 0.23 1.17 -7.79
C VAL A 32 0.57 2.55 -7.24
N THR A 33 -0.42 3.43 -7.23
CA THR A 33 -0.31 4.75 -6.58
C THR A 33 -0.83 4.61 -5.15
N VAL A 34 0.02 4.91 -4.17
CA VAL A 34 -0.31 4.84 -2.74
C VAL A 34 -0.06 6.21 -2.12
N ASN A 35 -0.99 6.70 -1.30
CA ASN A 35 -0.77 7.88 -0.48
C ASN A 35 -0.42 7.44 0.95
N PHE A 36 0.85 7.51 1.32
CA PHE A 36 1.37 7.16 2.64
C PHE A 36 1.29 8.34 3.61
N GLU A 37 1.03 8.06 4.88
CA GLU A 37 0.91 9.07 5.95
C GLU A 37 2.13 10.00 6.07
N ASN A 38 3.35 9.45 6.03
CA ASN A 38 4.55 10.22 6.41
C ASN A 38 5.34 10.78 5.22
N ILE A 39 5.15 10.22 4.03
CA ILE A 39 5.92 10.60 2.84
C ILE A 39 5.03 11.05 1.67
N GLY A 40 3.71 11.01 1.85
CA GLY A 40 2.74 11.39 0.83
C GLY A 40 2.62 10.37 -0.31
N LYS A 41 2.30 10.89 -1.50
CA LYS A 41 1.94 10.09 -2.68
C LYS A 41 3.16 9.49 -3.36
N GLN A 42 3.18 8.16 -3.47
CA GLN A 42 4.18 7.39 -4.18
C GLN A 42 3.56 6.57 -5.30
N VAL A 43 4.29 6.43 -6.41
CA VAL A 43 3.98 5.48 -7.48
C VAL A 43 4.99 4.35 -7.39
N LEU A 44 4.51 3.14 -7.11
CA LEU A 44 5.34 1.97 -6.82
C LEU A 44 5.17 0.92 -7.92
N ASN A 45 6.28 0.29 -8.32
CA ASN A 45 6.22 -0.93 -9.12
C ASN A 45 6.15 -2.14 -8.17
N ILE A 46 5.03 -2.84 -8.18
CA ILE A 46 4.77 -3.98 -7.29
C ILE A 46 5.53 -5.26 -7.67
N GLU A 47 6.18 -5.30 -8.84
CA GLU A 47 7.12 -6.38 -9.17
C GLU A 47 8.45 -6.24 -8.42
N ILE A 48 8.74 -5.03 -7.92
CA ILE A 48 9.99 -4.68 -7.22
C ILE A 48 9.72 -4.43 -5.73
N ILE A 49 8.60 -3.78 -5.42
CA ILE A 49 8.22 -3.38 -4.06
C ILE A 49 7.07 -4.26 -3.58
N SER A 50 7.28 -4.94 -2.45
CA SER A 50 6.21 -5.68 -1.77
C SER A 50 5.43 -4.77 -0.84
N LEU A 51 4.10 -4.90 -0.89
CA LEU A 51 3.16 -4.25 0.01
C LEU A 51 2.37 -5.33 0.74
N GLU A 52 1.99 -5.06 1.99
CA GLU A 52 1.14 -5.94 2.80
C GLU A 52 -0.18 -5.24 3.10
N LYS A 53 -1.30 -5.95 2.99
CA LYS A 53 -2.61 -5.41 3.38
C LYS A 53 -2.62 -5.09 4.87
N PHE A 54 -3.06 -3.88 5.19
CA PHE A 54 -3.27 -3.42 6.55
C PHE A 54 -4.75 -3.54 6.90
N ASN A 55 -5.13 -4.61 7.58
CA ASN A 55 -6.47 -4.77 8.11
C ASN A 55 -6.60 -4.07 9.46
N ASN A 56 -7.32 -2.95 9.51
CA ASN A 56 -7.59 -2.22 10.76
C ASN A 56 -8.54 -2.97 11.72
N ALA A 57 -8.95 -4.21 11.38
CA ALA A 57 -9.76 -5.07 12.24
C ALA A 57 -9.03 -5.48 13.53
N ASP A 58 -7.69 -5.44 13.54
CA ASP A 58 -6.86 -5.79 14.69
C ASP A 58 -6.81 -4.70 15.79
N LYS A 59 -7.48 -3.56 15.59
CA LYS A 59 -7.61 -2.50 16.61
C LYS A 59 -8.94 -2.51 17.38
N ARG A 60 -9.74 -3.57 17.27
CA ARG A 60 -10.95 -3.79 18.07
C ARG A 60 -10.73 -4.88 19.12
N THR A 61 -9.73 -4.72 19.98
CA THR A 61 -9.60 -5.41 21.27
C THR A 61 -9.00 -4.43 22.27
#